data_AF-A0A2E0EM57-F1
#
_entry.id   AF-A0A2E0EM57-F1
#
_cell.length_a   1.000
_cell.length_b   1.000
_cell.length_c   1.000
_cell.angle_alpha   90.00
_cell.angle_beta   90.00
_cell.angle_gamma   90.00
#
_symmetry.space_group_name_H-M   'P 1'
#
loop_
_entity.id
_entity.type
_entity.pdbx_description
1 polymer ?
#
loop_
_entity_poly.entity_id
_entity_poly.type
_entity_poly.pdbx_seq_one_letter_code
_entity_poly.pdbx_strand_id
1 'polypeptide(L)'
;MRLLLALLAIALITILGSFLYLQHWAHSATGDESQLVMLNIPPGTSTETIAQDMEDAGIVSSVFLMKAWLASERLFGEHYVLQAGEYELTRGLSPAEAIGKLARGEVVKYVVTIPEGLTSREITAILNADERLTGELPEIPEGTLLPETYQIHRGDTRQSVVNRMREAQQILLDQYWEGRDLALPYSSVEAALIMASVIEKETGVDGERDHIAGVFLNRLKQGMPLQSDPTVVYGIEIDSGPMTRPLYRSDWKRDHAWNTYSRSGLP
;
A
#
# COMPACT_ATOMS: atom_id res chain seq x y z
N MET A 1 -54.68 -1.96 -38.76
CA MET A 1 -54.35 -3.01 -37.78
C MET A 1 -53.25 -3.96 -38.26
N ARG A 2 -53.39 -4.64 -39.41
CA ARG A 2 -52.37 -5.60 -39.92
C ARG A 2 -50.98 -4.99 -40.16
N LEU A 3 -50.91 -3.80 -40.78
CA LEU A 3 -49.65 -3.06 -40.99
C LEU A 3 -48.96 -2.69 -39.66
N LEU A 4 -49.74 -2.28 -38.65
CA LEU A 4 -49.23 -1.88 -37.35
C LEU A 4 -48.69 -3.08 -36.56
N LEU A 5 -49.38 -4.23 -36.64
CA LEU A 5 -48.90 -5.50 -36.09
C LEU A 5 -47.63 -6.00 -36.80
N ALA A 6 -47.55 -5.85 -38.13
CA ALA A 6 -46.35 -6.21 -38.88
C ALA A 6 -45.15 -5.33 -38.51
N LEU A 7 -45.34 -4.01 -38.38
CA LEU A 7 -44.29 -3.09 -37.93
C LEU A 7 -43.83 -3.40 -36.51
N LEU A 8 -44.75 -3.72 -35.60
CA LEU A 8 -44.44 -4.09 -34.22
C LEU A 8 -43.67 -5.42 -34.14
N ALA A 9 -44.05 -6.41 -34.95
CA ALA A 9 -43.33 -7.68 -35.04
C ALA A 9 -41.89 -7.49 -35.57
N ILE A 10 -41.70 -6.67 -36.61
CA ILE A 10 -40.38 -6.33 -37.14
C ILE A 10 -39.53 -5.64 -36.07
N ALA A 11 -40.09 -4.64 -35.37
CA ALA A 11 -39.40 -3.94 -34.29
C ALA A 11 -38.94 -4.91 -33.20
N LEU A 12 -39.81 -5.83 -32.77
CA LEU A 12 -39.47 -6.82 -31.75
C LEU A 12 -38.35 -7.77 -32.20
N ILE A 13 -38.40 -8.24 -33.46
CA ILE A 13 -37.35 -9.09 -34.04
C ILE A 13 -36.02 -8.34 -34.10
N THR A 14 -36.04 -7.06 -34.49
CA THR A 14 -34.80 -6.26 -34.53
C THR A 14 -34.22 -6.02 -33.14
N ILE A 15 -35.07 -5.77 -32.13
CA ILE A 15 -34.62 -5.59 -30.74
C ILE A 15 -34.03 -6.90 -30.21
N LEU A 16 -34.72 -8.03 -30.40
CA LEU A 16 -34.26 -9.34 -29.94
C LEU A 16 -32.97 -9.75 -30.66
N GLY A 17 -32.89 -9.54 -31.98
CA GLY A 17 -31.68 -9.82 -32.76
C GLY A 17 -30.49 -8.96 -32.31
N SER A 18 -30.72 -7.68 -32.03
CA SER A 18 -29.68 -6.77 -31.53
C SER A 18 -29.21 -7.19 -30.13
N PHE A 19 -30.13 -7.59 -29.25
CA PHE A 19 -29.80 -8.08 -27.91
C PHE A 19 -28.99 -9.38 -27.96
N LEU A 20 -29.40 -10.36 -28.77
CA LEU A 20 -28.66 -11.61 -28.95
C LEU A 20 -27.27 -11.38 -29.54
N TYR A 21 -27.15 -10.44 -30.49
CA TYR A 21 -25.86 -10.05 -31.05
C TYR A 21 -24.94 -9.42 -30.00
N LEU A 22 -25.45 -8.50 -29.18
CA LEU A 22 -24.67 -7.89 -28.08
C LEU A 22 -24.23 -8.93 -27.05
N GLN A 23 -25.11 -9.86 -26.68
CA GLN A 23 -24.77 -10.95 -25.75
C GLN A 23 -23.72 -11.89 -26.34
N HIS A 24 -23.83 -12.24 -27.63
CA HIS A 24 -22.82 -13.04 -28.31
C HIS A 24 -21.47 -12.33 -28.39
N TRP A 25 -21.47 -11.05 -28.77
CA TRP A 25 -20.27 -10.22 -28.80
C TRP A 25 -19.59 -10.15 -27.43
N ALA A 26 -20.35 -9.90 -26.36
CA ALA A 26 -19.80 -9.73 -25.03
C ALA A 26 -19.16 -11.00 -24.46
N HIS A 27 -19.59 -12.18 -24.92
CA HIS A 27 -19.06 -13.47 -24.47
C HIS A 27 -18.10 -14.13 -25.49
N SER A 28 -17.79 -13.45 -26.59
CA SER A 28 -16.82 -13.94 -27.58
C SER A 28 -15.46 -13.31 -27.31
N ALA A 29 -14.45 -14.15 -27.10
CA ALA A 29 -13.06 -13.70 -26.96
C ALA A 29 -12.62 -12.89 -28.19
N THR A 30 -11.89 -11.80 -27.95
CA THR A 30 -11.48 -10.86 -29.01
C THR A 30 -10.15 -11.21 -29.66
N GLY A 31 -9.34 -12.08 -29.06
CA GLY A 31 -8.01 -12.44 -29.56
C GLY A 31 -7.35 -13.61 -28.85
N ASP A 32 -6.02 -13.65 -28.93
CA ASP A 32 -5.17 -14.73 -28.40
C ASP A 32 -4.99 -14.60 -26.88
N GLU A 33 -5.26 -15.67 -26.13
CA GLU A 33 -5.08 -15.76 -24.67
C GLU A 33 -3.66 -15.45 -24.20
N SER A 34 -2.65 -15.63 -25.05
CA SER A 34 -1.25 -15.44 -24.69
C SER A 34 -0.77 -13.98 -24.66
N GLN A 35 -1.55 -13.03 -25.18
CA GLN A 35 -1.16 -11.62 -25.20
C GLN A 35 -1.67 -10.87 -23.97
N LEU A 36 -0.75 -10.62 -23.03
CA LEU A 36 -0.97 -9.76 -21.85
C LEU A 36 -0.95 -8.28 -22.23
N VAL A 37 -1.87 -7.54 -21.62
CA VAL A 37 -2.10 -6.12 -21.83
C VAL A 37 -2.31 -5.45 -20.47
N MET A 38 -1.49 -4.44 -20.18
CA MET A 38 -1.62 -3.61 -18.99
C MET A 38 -2.50 -2.41 -19.30
N LEU A 39 -3.63 -2.29 -18.60
CA LEU A 39 -4.56 -1.17 -18.75
C LEU A 39 -4.56 -0.34 -17.47
N ASN A 40 -4.09 0.90 -17.54
CA ASN A 40 -4.10 1.83 -16.41
C ASN A 40 -5.27 2.80 -16.53
N ILE A 41 -6.18 2.77 -15.54
CA ILE A 41 -7.37 3.61 -15.48
C ILE A 41 -7.23 4.57 -14.30
N PRO A 42 -6.84 5.84 -14.53
CA PRO A 42 -6.76 6.84 -13.46
C PRO A 42 -8.12 7.11 -12.77
N PRO A 43 -8.14 7.57 -11.51
CA PRO A 43 -9.36 8.02 -10.86
C PRO A 43 -10.08 9.14 -11.63
N GLY A 44 -11.40 9.04 -11.74
CA GLY A 44 -12.23 10.02 -12.46
C GLY A 44 -12.29 9.82 -13.98
N THR A 45 -11.66 8.77 -14.51
CA THR A 45 -11.74 8.44 -15.95
C THR A 45 -13.18 8.08 -16.33
N SER A 46 -13.65 8.63 -17.45
CA SER A 46 -15.03 8.41 -17.93
C SER A 46 -15.18 7.02 -18.58
N THR A 47 -16.40 6.47 -18.57
CA THR A 47 -16.69 5.20 -19.27
C THR A 47 -16.38 5.27 -20.77
N GLU A 48 -16.51 6.45 -21.40
CA GLU A 48 -16.13 6.64 -22.81
C GLU A 48 -14.62 6.43 -23.01
N THR A 49 -13.82 7.07 -22.15
CA THR A 49 -12.36 6.98 -22.22
C THR A 49 -11.89 5.55 -21.93
N ILE A 50 -12.48 4.89 -20.91
CA ILE A 50 -12.18 3.48 -20.62
C ILE A 50 -12.50 2.60 -21.83
N ALA A 51 -13.65 2.83 -22.49
CA ALA A 51 -14.02 2.08 -23.68
C ALA A 51 -13.02 2.27 -24.81
N GLN A 52 -12.55 3.50 -25.03
CA GLN A 52 -11.55 3.81 -26.04
C GLN A 52 -10.23 3.14 -25.72
N ASP A 53 -9.76 3.24 -24.47
CA ASP A 53 -8.51 2.61 -24.04
C ASP A 53 -8.58 1.08 -24.19
N MET A 54 -9.73 0.46 -23.88
CA MET A 54 -9.96 -0.97 -24.09
C MET A 54 -10.01 -1.35 -25.58
N GLU A 55 -10.54 -0.49 -26.45
CA GLU A 55 -10.59 -0.71 -27.90
C GLU A 55 -9.19 -0.59 -28.51
N ASP A 56 -8.45 0.47 -28.16
CA ASP A 56 -7.08 0.71 -28.61
C ASP A 56 -6.14 -0.42 -28.14
N ALA A 57 -6.38 -0.95 -26.94
CA ALA A 57 -5.66 -2.09 -26.41
C ALA A 57 -6.05 -3.43 -27.04
N GLY A 58 -7.13 -3.47 -27.82
CA GLY A 58 -7.66 -4.66 -28.49
C GLY A 58 -8.36 -5.64 -27.55
N ILE A 59 -8.81 -5.18 -26.38
CA ILE A 59 -9.59 -5.96 -25.43
C ILE A 59 -11.06 -6.02 -25.85
N VAL A 60 -11.59 -4.89 -26.35
CA VAL A 60 -12.92 -4.82 -26.96
C VAL A 60 -12.80 -4.45 -28.42
N SER A 61 -13.73 -4.91 -29.25
CA SER A 61 -13.69 -4.62 -30.70
C SER A 61 -14.42 -3.34 -31.09
N SER A 62 -15.19 -2.74 -30.18
CA SER A 62 -15.96 -1.53 -30.44
C SER A 62 -16.36 -0.78 -29.16
N VAL A 63 -16.03 0.51 -29.08
CA VAL A 63 -16.54 1.42 -28.02
C VAL A 63 -18.07 1.42 -27.97
N PHE A 64 -18.72 1.48 -29.14
CA PHE A 64 -20.17 1.52 -29.24
C PHE A 64 -20.82 0.24 -28.69
N LEU A 65 -20.29 -0.93 -29.05
CA LEU A 65 -20.83 -2.21 -28.57
C LEU A 65 -20.66 -2.35 -27.06
N MET A 66 -19.51 -1.92 -26.52
CA MET A 66 -19.27 -1.92 -25.08
C MET A 66 -20.31 -1.08 -24.33
N LYS A 67 -20.57 0.14 -24.81
CA LYS A 67 -21.57 1.03 -24.19
C LYS A 67 -22.99 0.50 -24.33
N ALA A 68 -23.34 -0.03 -25.51
CA ALA A 68 -24.65 -0.63 -25.74
C ALA A 68 -24.88 -1.84 -24.83
N TRP A 69 -23.85 -2.66 -24.63
CA TRP A 69 -23.89 -3.81 -23.71
C TRP A 69 -24.02 -3.36 -22.25
N LEU A 70 -23.19 -2.42 -21.78
CA LEU A 70 -23.31 -1.84 -20.43
C LEU A 70 -24.69 -1.22 -20.17
N ALA A 71 -25.27 -0.55 -21.17
CA ALA A 71 -26.62 -0.01 -21.07
C ALA A 71 -27.69 -1.12 -20.99
N SER A 72 -27.49 -2.23 -21.70
CA SER A 72 -28.39 -3.39 -21.63
C SER A 72 -28.31 -4.09 -20.27
N GLU A 73 -27.12 -4.25 -19.70
CA GLU A 73 -26.90 -4.83 -18.38
C GLU A 73 -27.52 -3.95 -17.28
N ARG A 74 -27.44 -2.62 -17.40
CA ARG A 74 -28.14 -1.70 -16.49
C ARG A 74 -29.67 -1.87 -16.48
N LEU A 75 -30.26 -2.32 -17.59
CA LEU A 75 -31.72 -2.48 -17.72
C LEU A 75 -32.20 -3.88 -17.32
N PHE A 76 -31.41 -4.91 -17.60
CA PHE A 76 -31.85 -6.31 -17.54
C PHE A 76 -30.95 -7.23 -16.68
N GLY A 77 -29.80 -6.73 -16.22
CA GLY A 77 -28.76 -7.50 -15.55
C GLY A 77 -28.10 -6.74 -14.40
N GLU A 78 -26.76 -6.81 -14.33
CA GLU A 78 -25.99 -6.19 -13.25
C GLU A 78 -25.58 -4.75 -13.56
N HIS A 79 -25.55 -3.90 -12.53
CA HIS A 79 -25.05 -2.55 -12.66
C HIS A 79 -23.52 -2.50 -12.49
N TYR A 80 -22.80 -2.48 -13.61
CA TYR A 80 -21.34 -2.38 -13.61
C TYR A 80 -20.87 -0.96 -13.29
N VAL A 81 -20.06 -0.82 -12.22
CA VAL A 81 -19.31 0.40 -11.90
C VAL A 81 -17.83 0.09 -12.10
N LEU A 82 -17.25 0.60 -13.20
CA LEU A 82 -15.85 0.36 -13.53
C LEU A 82 -14.95 1.08 -12.52
N GLN A 83 -14.06 0.33 -11.88
CA GLN A 83 -13.16 0.87 -10.86
C GLN A 83 -11.88 1.41 -11.51
N ALA A 84 -11.34 2.48 -10.94
CA ALA A 84 -10.00 2.96 -11.29
C ALA A 84 -8.93 1.97 -10.80
N GLY A 85 -7.80 1.93 -11.50
CA GLY A 85 -6.65 1.10 -11.15
C GLY A 85 -5.89 0.58 -12.36
N GLU A 86 -4.82 -0.15 -12.08
CA GLU A 86 -4.00 -0.84 -13.08
C GLU A 86 -4.45 -2.29 -13.18
N TYR A 87 -4.79 -2.75 -14.38
CA TYR A 87 -5.33 -4.09 -14.65
C TYR A 87 -4.42 -4.86 -15.57
N GLU A 88 -4.23 -6.14 -15.25
CA GLU A 88 -3.64 -7.11 -16.15
C GLU A 88 -4.76 -7.90 -16.85
N LEU A 89 -4.86 -7.71 -18.16
CA LEU A 89 -5.86 -8.34 -19.03
C LEU A 89 -5.14 -9.17 -20.10
N THR A 90 -5.80 -10.23 -20.59
CA THR A 90 -5.37 -10.94 -21.80
C THR A 90 -6.35 -10.67 -22.92
N ARG A 91 -5.85 -10.66 -24.17
CA ARG A 91 -6.73 -10.52 -25.35
C ARG A 91 -7.65 -11.72 -25.59
N GLY A 92 -7.41 -12.84 -24.90
CA GLY A 92 -8.34 -13.98 -24.91
C GLY A 92 -9.55 -13.82 -24.00
N LEU A 93 -9.59 -12.80 -23.13
CA LEU A 93 -10.80 -12.51 -22.35
C LEU A 93 -11.93 -12.07 -23.28
N SER A 94 -13.14 -12.53 -22.97
CA SER A 94 -14.33 -11.92 -23.55
C SER A 94 -14.53 -10.50 -23.01
N PRO A 95 -15.18 -9.60 -23.77
CA PRO A 95 -15.47 -8.24 -23.29
C PRO A 95 -16.19 -8.23 -21.93
N ALA A 96 -17.15 -9.14 -21.71
CA ALA A 96 -17.89 -9.25 -20.45
C ALA A 96 -16.96 -9.60 -19.28
N GLU A 97 -16.02 -10.53 -19.47
CA GLU A 97 -15.04 -10.90 -18.43
C GLU A 97 -14.09 -9.75 -18.12
N ALA A 98 -13.56 -9.08 -19.14
CA ALA A 98 -12.66 -7.94 -18.96
C ALA A 98 -13.37 -6.80 -18.21
N ILE A 99 -14.58 -6.42 -18.61
CA ILE A 99 -15.39 -5.42 -17.91
C ILE A 99 -15.72 -5.89 -16.49
N GLY A 100 -16.03 -7.18 -16.31
CA GLY A 100 -16.26 -7.77 -14.99
C GLY A 100 -15.04 -7.63 -14.06
N LYS A 101 -13.81 -7.87 -14.55
CA LYS A 101 -12.58 -7.64 -13.78
C LYS A 101 -12.44 -6.18 -13.36
N LEU A 102 -12.70 -5.24 -14.28
CA LEU A 102 -12.70 -3.80 -14.00
C LEU A 102 -13.76 -3.41 -12.98
N ALA A 103 -14.95 -3.99 -13.05
CA ALA A 103 -16.05 -3.67 -12.13
C ALA A 103 -15.84 -4.25 -10.72
N ARG A 104 -15.21 -5.43 -10.61
CA ARG A 104 -14.81 -6.02 -9.32
C ARG A 104 -13.56 -5.39 -8.71
N GLY A 105 -12.86 -4.52 -9.46
CA GLY A 105 -11.63 -3.90 -9.00
C GLY A 105 -10.49 -4.91 -8.81
N GLU A 106 -10.39 -5.92 -9.69
CA GLU A 106 -9.29 -6.89 -9.72
C GLU A 106 -8.00 -6.26 -10.26
N VAL A 107 -7.51 -5.25 -9.54
CA VAL A 107 -6.31 -4.49 -9.89
C VAL A 107 -5.05 -5.27 -9.56
N VAL A 108 -3.97 -4.96 -10.28
CA VAL A 108 -2.62 -5.45 -9.99
C VAL A 108 -2.19 -4.92 -8.63
N LYS A 109 -1.78 -5.84 -7.76
CA LYS A 109 -1.30 -5.54 -6.42
C LYS A 109 0.22 -5.53 -6.42
N TYR A 110 0.77 -4.45 -5.91
CA TYR A 110 2.20 -4.34 -5.62
C TYR A 110 2.42 -4.39 -4.12
N VAL A 111 3.70 -4.52 -3.74
CA VAL A 111 4.11 -4.43 -2.35
C VAL A 111 5.24 -3.42 -2.20
N VAL A 112 5.26 -2.76 -1.04
CA VAL A 112 6.41 -2.03 -0.52
C VAL A 112 6.75 -2.62 0.84
N THR A 113 7.99 -3.07 0.99
CA THR A 113 8.47 -3.66 2.25
C THR A 113 9.29 -2.63 2.99
N ILE A 114 8.96 -2.46 4.27
CA ILE A 114 9.66 -1.60 5.21
C ILE A 114 10.31 -2.50 6.26
N PRO A 115 11.63 -2.77 6.15
CA PRO A 115 12.37 -3.53 7.15
C PRO A 115 12.33 -2.92 8.54
N GLU A 116 12.46 -3.77 9.56
CA GLU A 116 12.66 -3.36 10.96
C GLU A 116 13.96 -2.55 11.12
N GLY A 117 13.99 -1.74 12.18
CA GLY A 117 15.17 -0.94 12.53
C GLY A 117 15.44 0.24 11.59
N LEU A 118 14.57 0.58 10.64
CA LEU A 118 14.74 1.79 9.82
C LEU A 118 14.29 3.06 10.54
N THR A 119 14.99 4.15 10.28
CA THR A 119 14.61 5.51 10.69
C THR A 119 13.50 6.08 9.80
N SER A 120 12.75 7.08 10.29
CA SER A 120 11.75 7.79 9.47
C SER A 120 12.33 8.37 8.19
N ARG A 121 13.60 8.83 8.23
CA ARG A 121 14.32 9.33 7.05
C ARG A 121 14.52 8.25 6.00
N GLU A 122 14.89 7.03 6.41
CA GLU A 122 15.10 5.90 5.50
C GLU A 122 13.77 5.40 4.93
N ILE A 123 12.72 5.32 5.75
CA ILE A 123 11.36 4.99 5.29
C ILE A 123 10.88 6.02 4.27
N THR A 124 11.10 7.31 4.54
CA THR A 124 10.78 8.41 3.61
C THR A 124 11.49 8.22 2.27
N ALA A 125 12.76 7.81 2.28
CA ALA A 125 13.51 7.55 1.05
C ALA A 125 12.92 6.37 0.26
N ILE A 126 12.53 5.28 0.93
CA ILE A 126 11.88 4.13 0.29
C ILE A 126 10.56 4.54 -0.38
N LEU A 127 9.70 5.26 0.34
CA LEU A 127 8.40 5.68 -0.16
C LEU A 127 8.50 6.73 -1.28
N ASN A 128 9.50 7.61 -1.23
CA ASN A 128 9.75 8.58 -2.31
C ASN A 128 10.31 7.93 -3.58
N ALA A 129 11.13 6.89 -3.44
CA ALA A 129 11.71 6.17 -4.57
C ALA A 129 10.68 5.32 -5.35
N ASP A 130 9.53 5.01 -4.75
CA ASP A 130 8.48 4.24 -5.41
C ASP A 130 7.64 5.11 -6.36
N GLU A 131 7.89 4.98 -7.66
CA GLU A 131 7.18 5.71 -8.73
C GLU A 131 5.70 5.35 -8.87
N ARG A 132 5.26 4.22 -8.27
CA ARG A 132 3.85 3.82 -8.30
C ARG A 132 3.02 4.67 -7.34
N LEU A 133 3.64 5.25 -6.33
CA LEU A 133 3.01 6.13 -5.35
C LEU A 133 2.98 7.58 -5.83
N THR A 134 1.91 8.28 -5.48
CA THR A 134 1.66 9.66 -5.89
C THR A 134 1.59 10.61 -4.68
N GLY A 135 1.69 11.91 -4.95
CA GLY A 135 1.61 12.94 -3.91
C GLY A 135 2.86 13.04 -3.04
N GLU A 136 2.84 14.06 -2.18
CA GLU A 136 3.92 14.34 -1.23
C GLU A 136 3.76 13.48 0.04
N LEU A 137 4.89 13.20 0.70
CA LEU A 137 4.88 12.57 2.02
C LEU A 137 4.56 13.61 3.10
N PRO A 138 3.75 13.25 4.11
CA PRO A 138 3.68 14.04 5.32
C PRO A 138 5.02 14.00 6.08
N GLU A 139 5.15 14.87 7.08
CA GLU A 139 6.16 14.67 8.11
C GLU A 139 5.92 13.34 8.84
N ILE A 140 7.00 12.57 9.05
CA ILE A 140 6.97 11.26 9.70
C ILE A 140 7.85 11.33 10.95
N PRO A 141 7.26 11.49 12.15
CA PRO A 141 8.01 11.39 13.39
C PRO A 141 8.53 9.96 13.61
N GLU A 142 9.68 9.82 14.27
CA GLU A 142 10.27 8.51 14.57
C GLU A 142 9.33 7.61 15.37
N GLY A 143 9.41 6.30 15.10
CA GLY A 143 8.61 5.28 15.79
C GLY A 143 7.11 5.33 15.49
N THR A 144 6.64 6.21 14.59
CA THR A 144 5.20 6.30 14.29
C THR A 144 4.70 5.31 13.26
N LEU A 145 5.60 4.61 12.57
CA LEU A 145 5.26 3.69 11.48
C LEU A 145 5.67 2.27 11.83
N LEU A 146 4.78 1.32 11.58
CA LEU A 146 5.08 -0.09 11.74
C LEU A 146 5.94 -0.57 10.56
N PRO A 147 7.05 -1.29 10.81
CA PRO A 147 7.77 -2.01 9.77
C PRO A 147 6.99 -3.26 9.34
N GLU A 148 6.59 -3.31 8.07
CA GLU A 148 5.89 -4.46 7.50
C GLU A 148 5.98 -4.45 5.97
N THR A 149 5.34 -5.42 5.31
CA THR A 149 5.09 -5.40 3.87
C THR A 149 3.67 -4.92 3.57
N TYR A 150 3.57 -3.74 2.98
CA TYR A 150 2.29 -3.10 2.67
C TYR A 150 1.90 -3.31 1.22
N GLN A 151 0.68 -3.79 0.99
CA GLN A 151 0.10 -3.86 -0.35
C GLN A 151 -0.25 -2.45 -0.85
N ILE A 152 0.14 -2.14 -2.07
CA ILE A 152 -0.15 -0.85 -2.71
C ILE A 152 -0.67 -1.07 -4.13
N HIS A 153 -1.41 -0.10 -4.65
CA HIS A 153 -1.79 -0.01 -6.05
C HIS A 153 -1.09 1.17 -6.71
N ARG A 154 -0.92 1.12 -8.03
CA ARG A 154 -0.45 2.30 -8.78
C ARG A 154 -1.45 3.42 -8.60
N GLY A 155 -0.95 4.61 -8.27
CA GLY A 155 -1.77 5.78 -8.02
C GLY A 155 -2.09 6.01 -6.54
N ASP A 156 -1.86 5.03 -5.66
CA ASP A 156 -2.02 5.22 -4.21
C ASP A 156 -1.20 6.42 -3.74
N THR A 157 -1.75 7.24 -2.85
CA THR A 157 -1.01 8.39 -2.33
C THR A 157 -0.01 7.94 -1.27
N ARG A 158 1.16 8.56 -1.25
CA ARG A 158 2.16 8.33 -0.19
C ARG A 158 1.57 8.56 1.20
N GLN A 159 0.70 9.58 1.35
CA GLN A 159 -0.08 9.82 2.56
C GLN A 159 -0.96 8.63 2.96
N SER A 160 -1.66 7.99 2.01
CA SER A 160 -2.53 6.85 2.31
C SER A 160 -1.74 5.63 2.81
N VAL A 161 -0.54 5.40 2.28
CA VAL A 161 0.37 4.35 2.76
C VAL A 161 0.81 4.66 4.18
N VAL A 162 1.31 5.88 4.43
CA VAL A 162 1.73 6.32 5.77
C VAL A 162 0.60 6.21 6.80
N ASN A 163 -0.64 6.54 6.42
CA ASN A 163 -1.79 6.40 7.32
C ASN A 163 -2.04 4.95 7.72
N ARG A 164 -1.97 4.01 6.77
CA ARG A 164 -2.11 2.57 7.05
C ARG A 164 -0.98 2.06 7.95
N MET A 165 0.25 2.52 7.73
CA MET A 165 1.39 2.19 8.59
C MET A 165 1.21 2.70 10.03
N ARG A 166 0.68 3.92 10.21
CA ARG A 166 0.37 4.50 11.53
C ARG A 166 -0.74 3.76 12.24
N GLU A 167 -1.80 3.41 11.52
CA GLU A 167 -2.91 2.63 12.06
C GLU A 167 -2.43 1.25 12.52
N ALA A 168 -1.63 0.57 11.70
CA ALA A 168 -1.04 -0.72 12.06
C ALA A 168 -0.11 -0.60 13.30
N GLN A 169 0.70 0.45 13.37
CA GLN A 169 1.55 0.74 14.54
C GLN A 169 0.72 0.91 15.81
N GLN A 170 -0.33 1.72 15.74
CA GLN A 170 -1.21 1.99 16.88
C GLN A 170 -1.87 0.71 17.39
N ILE A 171 -2.46 -0.09 16.49
CA ILE A 171 -3.10 -1.37 16.83
C ILE A 171 -2.11 -2.30 17.54
N LEU A 172 -0.88 -2.41 17.02
CA LEU A 172 0.13 -3.28 17.58
C LEU A 172 0.59 -2.81 18.97
N LEU A 173 0.84 -1.51 19.11
CA LEU A 173 1.27 -0.92 20.38
C LEU A 173 0.18 -1.04 21.45
N ASP A 174 -1.08 -0.83 21.11
CA ASP A 174 -2.20 -1.00 22.04
C ASP A 174 -2.29 -2.44 22.53
N GLN A 175 -2.21 -3.41 21.61
CA GLN A 175 -2.22 -4.83 21.95
C GLN A 175 -1.10 -5.20 22.93
N TYR A 176 0.15 -4.79 22.65
CA TYR A 176 1.27 -5.10 23.54
C TYR A 176 1.21 -4.33 24.85
N TRP A 177 0.73 -3.09 24.83
CA TRP A 177 0.63 -2.29 26.04
C TRP A 177 -0.42 -2.85 26.99
N GLU A 178 -1.58 -3.26 26.50
CA GLU A 178 -2.60 -3.93 27.31
C GLU A 178 -2.11 -5.26 27.91
N GLY A 179 -1.35 -6.03 27.13
CA GLY A 179 -0.80 -7.32 27.54
C GLY A 179 0.52 -7.29 28.32
N ARG A 180 1.07 -6.11 28.63
CA ARG A 180 2.41 -5.97 29.21
C ARG A 180 2.49 -6.47 30.66
N ASP A 181 3.71 -6.81 31.08
CA ASP A 181 4.02 -6.97 32.50
C ASP A 181 4.02 -5.60 33.20
N LEU A 182 3.14 -5.41 34.18
CA LEU A 182 3.01 -4.18 34.96
C LEU A 182 4.24 -3.88 35.84
N ALA A 183 5.15 -4.85 36.03
CA ALA A 183 6.42 -4.66 36.72
C ALA A 183 7.51 -4.01 35.83
N LEU A 184 7.22 -3.75 34.55
CA LEU A 184 8.12 -3.03 33.66
C LEU A 184 8.20 -1.54 34.04
N PRO A 185 9.39 -0.92 34.04
CA PRO A 185 9.61 0.45 34.48
C PRO A 185 9.28 1.48 33.39
N TYR A 186 8.33 1.19 32.49
CA TYR A 186 7.92 2.10 31.42
C TYR A 186 6.70 2.90 31.85
N SER A 187 6.81 4.23 31.80
CA SER A 187 5.72 5.14 32.17
C SER A 187 4.66 5.29 31.08
N SER A 188 5.00 4.95 29.83
CA SER A 188 4.11 5.09 28.67
C SER A 188 4.51 4.14 27.53
N VAL A 189 3.64 4.03 26.53
CA VAL A 189 3.88 3.24 25.31
C VAL A 189 5.12 3.75 24.58
N GLU A 190 5.29 5.07 24.51
CA GLU A 190 6.44 5.72 23.87
C GLU A 190 7.75 5.32 24.54
N ALA A 191 7.76 5.25 25.88
CA ALA A 191 8.94 4.80 26.63
C ALA A 191 9.30 3.34 26.32
N ALA A 192 8.30 2.45 26.19
CA ALA A 192 8.52 1.08 25.78
C ALA A 192 9.02 0.98 24.33
N LEU A 193 8.48 1.79 23.43
CA LEU A 193 8.89 1.83 22.03
C LEU A 193 10.32 2.36 21.85
N ILE A 194 10.72 3.38 22.62
CA ILE A 194 12.12 3.86 22.63
C ILE A 194 13.05 2.74 23.09
N MET A 195 12.69 1.98 24.13
CA MET A 195 13.51 0.84 24.54
C MET A 195 13.57 -0.23 23.44
N ALA A 196 12.45 -0.53 22.78
CA ALA A 196 12.39 -1.48 21.68
C ALA A 196 13.28 -1.06 20.50
N SER A 197 13.31 0.23 20.15
CA SER A 197 14.16 0.73 19.06
C SER A 197 15.65 0.63 19.39
N VAL A 198 16.03 0.83 20.65
CA VAL A 198 17.41 0.63 21.12
C VAL A 198 17.81 -0.85 21.03
N ILE A 199 16.96 -1.76 21.52
CA ILE A 199 17.21 -3.21 21.44
C ILE A 199 17.35 -3.67 19.99
N GLU A 200 16.45 -3.21 19.11
CA GLU A 200 16.46 -3.56 17.69
C GLU A 200 17.75 -3.15 16.97
N LYS A 201 18.29 -1.97 17.31
CA LYS A 201 19.56 -1.52 16.72
C LYS A 201 20.80 -2.17 17.35
N GLU A 202 20.69 -2.74 18.54
CA GLU A 202 21.81 -3.35 19.24
C GLU A 202 22.12 -4.76 18.71
N THR A 203 21.10 -5.52 18.32
CA THR A 203 21.27 -6.83 17.67
C THR A 203 20.20 -7.10 16.62
N GLY A 204 20.64 -7.64 15.48
CA GLY A 204 19.74 -8.24 14.48
C GLY A 204 19.51 -9.74 14.70
N VAL A 205 20.02 -10.32 15.78
CA VAL A 205 19.92 -11.76 16.07
C VAL A 205 18.83 -12.02 17.09
N ASP A 206 17.75 -12.68 16.67
CA ASP A 206 16.58 -12.96 17.52
C ASP A 206 16.93 -13.59 18.88
N GLY A 207 17.87 -14.52 18.90
CA GLY A 207 18.25 -15.24 20.13
C GLY A 207 18.96 -14.37 21.18
N GLU A 208 19.45 -13.17 20.83
CA GLU A 208 20.14 -12.26 21.74
C GLU A 208 19.23 -11.16 22.29
N ARG A 209 18.09 -10.89 21.63
CA ARG A 209 17.18 -9.77 21.93
C ARG A 209 16.71 -9.81 23.39
N ASP A 210 16.29 -10.97 23.90
CA ASP A 210 15.82 -11.12 25.30
C ASP A 210 16.92 -10.82 26.32
N HIS A 211 18.15 -11.25 26.03
CA HIS A 211 19.28 -11.02 26.94
C HIS A 211 19.64 -9.53 26.98
N ILE A 212 19.74 -8.89 25.81
CA ILE A 212 20.02 -7.46 25.68
C ILE A 212 18.91 -6.62 26.33
N ALA A 213 17.64 -6.98 26.13
CA ALA A 213 16.51 -6.36 26.80
C ALA A 213 16.64 -6.44 28.33
N GLY A 214 17.03 -7.61 28.86
CA GLY A 214 17.29 -7.80 30.29
C GLY A 214 18.42 -6.90 30.82
N VAL A 215 19.50 -6.70 30.05
CA VAL A 215 20.60 -5.80 30.43
C VAL A 215 20.12 -4.34 30.51
N PHE A 216 19.44 -3.84 29.46
CA PHE A 216 18.95 -2.46 29.46
C PHE A 216 17.89 -2.22 30.54
N LEU A 217 17.01 -3.19 30.77
CA LEU A 217 16.01 -3.14 31.83
C LEU A 217 16.65 -3.02 33.22
N ASN A 218 17.69 -3.80 33.50
CA ASN A 218 18.44 -3.73 34.75
C ASN A 218 19.16 -2.39 34.92
N ARG A 219 19.77 -1.86 33.85
CA ARG A 219 20.40 -0.53 33.86
C ARG A 219 19.39 0.56 34.18
N LEU A 220 18.24 0.54 33.51
CA LEU A 220 17.17 1.52 33.68
C LEU A 220 16.63 1.50 35.12
N LYS A 221 16.38 0.32 35.70
CA LYS A 221 15.93 0.18 37.10
C LYS A 221 16.93 0.72 38.13
N GLN A 222 18.22 0.68 37.83
CA GLN A 222 19.29 1.18 38.71
C GLN A 222 19.64 2.65 38.44
N GLY A 223 18.97 3.32 37.50
CA GLY A 223 19.29 4.70 37.10
C GLY A 223 20.65 4.83 36.38
N MET A 224 21.20 3.72 35.91
CA MET A 224 22.46 3.72 35.16
C MET A 224 22.23 4.18 33.72
N PRO A 225 23.20 4.89 33.10
CA PRO A 225 23.14 5.21 31.68
C PRO A 225 23.06 3.92 30.83
N LEU A 226 22.27 3.96 29.75
CA LEU A 226 22.10 2.79 28.88
C LEU A 226 23.40 2.47 28.14
N GLN A 227 24.16 3.50 27.73
CA GLN A 227 25.42 3.38 26.99
C GLN A 227 25.28 2.55 25.71
N SER A 228 24.26 2.84 24.91
CA SER A 228 24.02 2.18 23.63
C SER A 228 24.63 3.01 22.49
N ASP A 229 25.51 2.38 21.71
CA ASP A 229 26.15 2.98 20.53
C ASP A 229 25.12 3.47 19.49
N PRO A 230 24.06 2.70 19.15
CA PRO A 230 22.98 3.15 18.29
C PRO A 230 22.41 4.53 18.60
N THR A 231 22.25 4.90 19.88
CA THR A 231 21.65 6.20 20.24
C THR A 231 22.62 7.36 19.99
N VAL A 232 23.92 7.12 20.12
CA VAL A 232 24.97 8.08 19.74
C VAL A 232 25.02 8.27 18.23
N VAL A 233 24.99 7.16 17.48
CA VAL A 233 24.93 7.19 16.02
C VAL A 233 23.71 7.99 15.55
N TYR A 234 22.53 7.66 16.08
CA TYR A 234 21.29 8.34 15.73
C TYR A 234 21.35 9.86 15.96
N GLY A 235 21.86 10.30 17.11
CA GLY A 235 22.01 11.74 17.40
C GLY A 235 23.00 12.45 16.46
N ILE A 236 24.08 11.79 16.06
CA ILE A 236 25.03 12.33 15.10
C ILE A 236 24.40 12.43 13.71
N GLU A 237 23.61 11.44 13.31
CA GLU A 237 22.95 11.41 12.01
C GLU A 237 21.89 12.50 11.85
N ILE A 238 21.18 12.83 12.93
CA ILE A 238 20.26 13.99 12.93
C ILE A 238 21.01 15.29 12.68
N ASP A 239 22.16 15.49 13.34
CA ASP A 239 22.93 16.73 13.22
C ASP A 239 23.66 16.87 11.88
N SER A 240 24.21 15.76 11.37
CA SER A 240 25.28 15.77 10.36
C SER A 240 24.97 14.92 9.13
N GLY A 241 23.80 14.27 9.08
CA GLY A 241 23.43 13.33 8.03
C GLY A 241 24.03 11.93 8.23
N PRO A 242 23.77 10.99 7.29
CA PRO A 242 24.10 9.58 7.44
C PRO A 242 25.58 9.34 7.77
N MET A 243 25.85 8.45 8.72
CA MET A 243 27.22 8.19 9.14
C MET A 243 27.88 7.19 8.18
N THR A 244 28.92 7.64 7.47
CA THR A 244 29.66 6.83 6.48
C THR A 244 30.96 6.22 7.04
N ARG A 245 31.20 6.39 8.33
CA ARG A 245 32.41 5.95 9.05
C ARG A 245 32.05 5.20 10.33
N PRO A 246 32.97 4.40 10.89
CA PRO A 246 32.77 3.80 12.21
C PRO A 246 32.64 4.86 13.32
N LEU A 247 32.03 4.43 14.43
CA LEU A 247 31.94 5.21 15.66
C LEU A 247 33.31 5.28 16.35
N TYR A 248 33.72 6.47 16.78
CA TYR A 248 34.97 6.71 17.49
C TYR A 248 34.73 7.11 18.95
N ARG A 249 35.74 6.94 19.81
CA ARG A 249 35.67 7.36 21.22
C ARG A 249 35.35 8.85 21.43
N SER A 250 35.68 9.69 20.45
CA SER A 250 35.32 11.11 20.48
C SER A 250 33.82 11.34 20.32
N ASP A 251 33.13 10.46 19.59
CA ASP A 251 31.69 10.56 19.34
C ASP A 251 30.89 10.30 20.62
N TRP A 252 31.31 9.35 21.46
CA TRP A 252 30.69 9.08 22.77
C TRP A 252 30.68 10.31 23.70
N LYS A 253 31.59 11.27 23.48
CA LYS A 253 31.70 12.49 24.29
C LYS A 253 30.92 13.67 23.70
N ARG A 254 30.36 13.54 22.50
CA ARG A 254 29.61 14.61 21.84
C ARG A 254 28.31 14.85 22.59
N ASP A 255 28.00 16.11 22.90
CA ASP A 255 26.75 16.44 23.58
C ASP A 255 25.61 16.54 22.57
N HIS A 256 24.59 15.70 22.73
CA HIS A 256 23.32 15.73 22.02
C HIS A 256 22.25 15.01 22.88
N ALA A 257 20.96 15.22 22.54
CA ALA A 257 19.84 14.72 23.35
C ALA A 257 19.83 13.19 23.47
N TRP A 258 20.18 12.48 22.40
CA TRP A 258 20.17 11.02 22.32
C TRP A 258 21.40 10.31 22.92
N ASN A 259 22.37 11.04 23.49
CA ASN A 259 23.60 10.42 23.98
C ASN A 259 23.38 9.70 25.33
N THR A 260 23.18 8.38 25.28
CA THR A 260 22.95 7.55 26.47
C THR A 260 24.24 7.18 27.22
N TYR A 261 25.41 7.69 26.80
CA TYR A 261 26.64 7.63 27.59
C TYR A 261 26.74 8.77 28.61
N SER A 262 26.23 9.96 28.26
CA SER A 262 26.27 11.15 29.12
C SER A 262 24.96 11.40 29.86
N ARG A 263 23.84 10.88 29.35
CA ARG A 263 22.50 11.07 29.92
C ARG A 263 21.94 9.72 30.41
N SER A 264 21.48 9.69 31.67
CA SER A 264 20.76 8.53 32.22
C SER A 264 19.30 8.53 31.77
N GLY A 265 18.71 7.33 31.70
CA GLY A 265 17.32 7.14 31.26
C GLY A 265 17.19 6.81 29.78
N LEU A 266 15.97 6.91 29.28
CA LEU A 266 15.67 6.74 27.86
C LEU A 266 16.00 8.03 27.07
N PRO A 267 16.51 7.91 25.83
CA PRO A 267 16.76 9.04 24.95
C PRO A 267 15.48 9.64 24.35
#